data_AF-A0A5C3DY73-F1
#
_entry.id   AF-A0A5C3DY73-F1
#
_cell.length_a   1.000
_cell.length_b   1.000
_cell.length_c   1.000
_cell.angle_alpha   90.00
_cell.angle_beta   90.00
_cell.angle_gamma   90.00
#
_symmetry.space_group_name_H-M   'P 1'
#
loop_
_entity.id
_entity.type
_entity.pdbx_description
1 polymer ?
#
loop_
_entity_poly.entity_id
_entity_poly.type
_entity_poly.pdbx_seq_one_letter_code
_entity_poly.pdbx_strand_id
1 'polypeptide(L)'
;MARARGRASNGSAASDVADPIASTSSTAPSSEQTASDSTEALAIERSSKDLFQYHAVDVAPTDALPYFDRELELQPGLRARVDALIAEEQATFPPLSSTSTRLPPVFEPFSTRPDLRAELDRVASGLPSQHALDTQRYTLPSPAAGVDAPTTEWQSAVDSAHAQLAHMSVRLKNIELLKKYGANAWRLSNFQQEQDIRLISEQLDAVKAETNDINRLRQKDQLEAGSKLALLEKRWTELISRGLQLEVANVTTREELEGLRGKKRRLEAQLGQLE
;
A
#
# COMPACT_ATOMS: atom_id res chain seq x y z
N MET A 1 38.14 10.07 33.45
CA MET A 1 37.68 11.12 34.38
C MET A 1 36.37 11.68 33.84
N ALA A 2 35.26 11.30 34.49
CA ALA A 2 33.92 11.71 34.14
C ALA A 2 33.61 13.11 34.67
N ARG A 3 32.92 13.94 33.89
CA ARG A 3 32.16 15.09 34.41
C ARG A 3 30.80 15.14 33.74
N ALA A 4 29.85 14.50 34.40
CA ALA A 4 28.43 14.74 34.25
C ALA A 4 28.09 16.13 34.82
N ARG A 5 27.20 16.87 34.14
CA ARG A 5 26.41 17.93 34.76
C ARG A 5 24.99 17.84 34.23
N GLY A 6 24.12 17.29 35.08
CA GLY A 6 22.68 17.41 34.92
C GLY A 6 22.23 18.85 35.21
N ARG A 7 21.09 19.22 34.62
CA ARG A 7 20.30 20.36 35.08
C ARG A 7 18.83 19.94 35.06
N ALA A 8 18.26 19.90 36.25
CA ALA A 8 16.88 19.58 36.51
C ALA A 8 15.95 20.77 36.22
N SER A 9 14.70 20.39 36.00
CA SER A 9 13.43 21.10 36.08
C SER A 9 13.36 22.37 36.93
N ASN A 10 12.50 23.30 36.50
CA ASN A 10 11.51 23.96 37.34
C ASN A 10 10.41 24.57 36.46
N GLY A 11 9.15 24.20 36.72
CA GLY A 11 7.99 24.98 36.32
C GLY A 11 7.63 25.96 37.43
N SER A 12 6.94 27.06 37.08
CA SER A 12 5.73 27.52 37.77
C SER A 12 5.09 28.73 37.06
N ALA A 13 3.77 28.62 36.96
CA ALA A 13 2.68 29.60 36.92
C ALA A 13 2.94 31.14 36.90
N ALA A 14 2.20 31.82 36.01
CA ALA A 14 1.47 33.11 36.16
C ALA A 14 0.70 33.35 34.84
N SER A 15 -0.61 33.11 34.71
CA SER A 15 -1.79 33.96 35.05
C SER A 15 -1.67 35.46 34.77
N ASP A 16 -2.33 35.91 33.68
CA ASP A 16 -3.33 37.01 33.58
C ASP A 16 -3.23 37.72 32.21
N VAL A 17 -4.23 38.26 31.51
CA VAL A 17 -5.72 38.30 31.48
C VAL A 17 -6.02 39.04 30.14
N ALA A 18 -7.04 38.66 29.38
CA ALA A 18 -7.85 39.60 28.57
C ALA A 18 -9.14 38.94 28.06
N ASP A 19 -10.24 39.69 28.19
CA ASP A 19 -11.66 39.30 28.16
C ASP A 19 -12.23 38.78 26.82
N PRO A 20 -13.32 37.98 26.86
CA PRO A 20 -14.10 37.58 25.69
C PRO A 20 -15.32 38.48 25.46
N ILE A 21 -15.52 38.94 24.23
CA ILE A 21 -16.78 39.57 23.79
C ILE A 21 -17.52 38.62 22.83
N ALA A 22 -18.68 38.17 23.33
CA ALA A 22 -19.91 37.74 22.68
C ALA A 22 -19.88 37.04 21.30
N SER A 23 -20.47 35.83 21.25
CA SER A 23 -21.60 35.56 20.35
C SER A 23 -22.40 34.37 20.84
N THR A 24 -23.69 34.61 20.97
CA THR A 24 -24.73 33.77 21.56
C THR A 24 -25.20 32.67 20.62
N SER A 25 -25.50 31.52 21.22
CA SER A 25 -26.28 30.42 20.68
C SER A 25 -27.70 30.85 20.28
N SER A 26 -28.25 30.21 19.25
CA SER A 26 -29.69 29.93 19.21
C SER A 26 -29.93 28.59 18.51
N THR A 27 -30.82 27.81 19.09
CA THR A 27 -31.14 26.42 18.76
C THR A 27 -32.64 26.34 18.48
N ALA A 28 -33.00 25.67 17.36
CA ALA A 28 -34.28 24.99 17.04
C ALA A 28 -35.55 25.88 16.81
N PRO A 29 -36.62 25.38 16.12
CA PRO A 29 -36.93 23.98 15.77
C PRO A 29 -37.43 23.68 14.32
N SER A 30 -37.64 22.38 14.13
CA SER A 30 -38.13 21.54 13.03
C SER A 30 -39.35 21.98 12.20
N SER A 31 -39.36 21.59 10.92
CA SER A 31 -40.56 21.07 10.23
C SER A 31 -40.18 20.07 9.14
N GLU A 32 -40.90 18.95 9.13
CA GLU A 32 -40.80 17.81 8.22
C GLU A 32 -41.22 18.18 6.80
N GLN A 33 -40.50 17.70 5.79
CA GLN A 33 -41.08 17.34 4.49
C GLN A 33 -40.22 16.29 3.79
N THR A 34 -40.90 15.20 3.47
CA THR A 34 -40.49 14.00 2.76
C THR A 34 -39.92 14.27 1.37
N ALA A 35 -38.73 13.74 1.07
CA ALA A 35 -38.28 13.51 -0.31
C ALA A 35 -37.41 12.25 -0.38
N SER A 36 -37.82 11.37 -1.27
CA SER A 36 -37.32 10.04 -1.57
C SER A 36 -35.87 9.98 -2.03
N ASP A 37 -35.15 9.04 -1.41
CA ASP A 37 -34.14 8.13 -1.97
C ASP A 37 -33.76 8.32 -3.46
N SER A 38 -32.59 8.91 -3.68
CA SER A 38 -31.67 8.59 -4.79
C SER A 38 -30.35 9.32 -4.56
N THR A 39 -29.54 8.84 -3.61
CA THR A 39 -28.13 9.24 -3.55
C THR A 39 -27.36 8.51 -4.64
N GLU A 40 -27.43 9.05 -5.86
CA GLU A 40 -26.36 8.90 -6.83
C GLU A 40 -25.08 9.43 -6.18
N ALA A 41 -24.18 8.51 -5.85
CA ALA A 41 -22.86 8.84 -5.35
C ALA A 41 -22.14 9.64 -6.45
N LEU A 42 -22.08 10.96 -6.27
CA LEU A 42 -21.29 11.88 -7.08
C LEU A 42 -19.83 11.40 -7.07
N ALA A 43 -19.44 10.76 -8.17
CA ALA A 43 -18.05 10.46 -8.46
C ALA A 43 -17.29 11.77 -8.55
N ILE A 44 -16.48 12.05 -7.53
CA ILE A 44 -15.51 13.13 -7.55
C ILE A 44 -14.49 12.75 -8.62
N GLU A 45 -14.61 13.33 -9.81
CA GLU A 45 -13.61 13.29 -10.87
C GLU A 45 -12.31 13.93 -10.35
N ARG A 46 -11.45 13.10 -9.75
CA ARG A 46 -10.05 13.46 -9.50
C ARG A 46 -9.33 13.41 -10.85
N SER A 47 -9.35 14.52 -11.57
CA SER A 47 -8.54 14.74 -12.77
C SER A 47 -7.08 14.95 -12.38
N SER A 48 -6.39 13.87 -12.01
CA SER A 48 -4.96 13.72 -12.30
C SER A 48 -4.88 12.62 -13.35
N LYS A 49 -4.07 12.82 -14.39
CA LYS A 49 -3.74 11.77 -15.35
C LYS A 49 -2.98 10.67 -14.61
N ASP A 50 -3.70 9.80 -13.93
CA ASP A 50 -3.17 8.54 -13.45
C ASP A 50 -2.97 7.68 -14.70
N LEU A 51 -1.72 7.64 -15.19
CA LEU A 51 -1.32 6.77 -16.31
C LEU A 51 -1.54 5.27 -16.01
N PHE A 52 -1.83 4.94 -14.75
CA PHE A 52 -2.20 3.62 -14.31
C PHE A 52 -3.71 3.59 -14.11
N GLN A 53 -4.42 3.16 -15.15
CA GLN A 53 -5.84 2.85 -15.03
C GLN A 53 -5.97 1.63 -14.10
N TYR A 54 -6.29 1.88 -12.84
CA TYR A 54 -6.57 0.82 -11.88
C TYR A 54 -7.87 0.12 -12.31
N HIS A 55 -7.74 -1.09 -12.85
CA HIS A 55 -8.89 -1.97 -12.99
C HIS A 55 -9.21 -2.54 -11.62
N ALA A 56 -10.23 -1.99 -10.97
CA ALA A 56 -10.74 -2.55 -9.72
C ALA A 56 -11.21 -3.98 -10.00
N VAL A 57 -10.47 -4.95 -9.48
CA VAL A 57 -10.93 -6.34 -9.42
C VAL A 57 -11.84 -6.41 -8.19
N ASP A 58 -13.15 -6.46 -8.43
CA ASP A 58 -14.12 -6.69 -7.36
C ASP A 58 -13.97 -8.13 -6.86
N VAL A 59 -13.14 -8.29 -5.83
CA VAL A 59 -13.05 -9.54 -5.08
C VAL A 59 -14.18 -9.55 -4.07
N ALA A 60 -14.92 -10.66 -4.00
CA ALA A 60 -15.94 -10.85 -2.97
C ALA A 60 -15.34 -10.59 -1.58
N PRO A 61 -16.06 -9.93 -0.66
CA PRO A 61 -15.54 -9.62 0.66
C PRO A 61 -15.26 -10.92 1.42
N THR A 62 -14.00 -11.26 1.57
CA THR A 62 -13.56 -12.39 2.39
C THR A 62 -13.58 -11.97 3.85
N ASP A 63 -14.37 -12.65 4.68
CA ASP A 63 -14.45 -12.41 6.11
C ASP A 63 -13.28 -13.10 6.82
N ALA A 64 -12.21 -12.33 7.05
CA ALA A 64 -11.06 -12.74 7.86
C ALA A 64 -10.71 -11.60 8.83
N LEU A 65 -10.33 -11.92 10.07
CA LEU A 65 -10.11 -10.94 11.14
C LEU A 65 -8.62 -10.85 11.56
N PRO A 66 -7.73 -10.23 10.77
CA PRO A 66 -6.28 -10.18 11.07
C PRO A 66 -5.90 -9.69 12.47
N TYR A 67 -6.64 -8.73 13.05
CA TYR A 67 -6.32 -8.19 14.37
C TYR A 67 -6.74 -9.13 15.52
N PHE A 68 -7.64 -10.08 15.28
CA PHE A 68 -8.14 -11.05 16.26
C PHE A 68 -7.52 -12.44 16.05
N ASP A 69 -7.46 -12.93 14.81
CA ASP A 69 -7.00 -14.25 14.42
C ASP A 69 -5.46 -14.34 14.40
N ARG A 70 -4.85 -14.50 15.57
CA ARG A 70 -3.39 -14.60 15.74
C ARG A 70 -2.84 -16.02 15.61
N GLU A 71 -3.66 -16.99 15.21
CA GLU A 71 -3.29 -18.41 15.19
C GLU A 71 -2.14 -18.71 14.23
N LEU A 72 -2.08 -18.01 13.09
CA LEU A 72 -0.98 -18.12 12.12
C LEU A 72 0.37 -17.68 12.71
N GLU A 73 0.36 -16.75 13.67
CA GLU A 73 1.57 -16.27 14.36
C GLU A 73 1.91 -17.12 15.58
N LEU A 74 0.89 -17.56 16.32
CA LEU A 74 1.04 -18.31 17.58
C LEU A 74 1.43 -19.78 17.34
N GLN A 75 0.94 -20.41 16.26
CA GLN A 75 1.23 -21.80 15.93
C GLN A 75 2.39 -21.90 14.94
N PRO A 76 3.57 -22.38 15.36
CA PRO A 76 4.69 -22.55 14.44
C PRO A 76 4.35 -23.62 13.39
N GLY A 77 4.62 -23.31 12.11
CA GLY A 77 4.41 -24.23 10.98
C GLY A 77 3.02 -24.22 10.36
N LEU A 78 2.03 -23.57 10.97
CA LEU A 78 0.67 -23.46 10.39
C LEU A 78 0.69 -22.71 9.04
N ARG A 79 1.44 -21.61 8.96
CA ARG A 79 1.62 -20.85 7.72
C ARG A 79 2.21 -21.72 6.59
N ALA A 80 3.26 -22.49 6.87
CA ALA A 80 3.88 -23.36 5.88
C ALA A 80 2.91 -24.44 5.36
N ARG A 81 2.05 -24.96 6.23
CA ARG A 81 0.99 -25.92 5.84
C ARG A 81 -0.06 -25.26 4.95
N VAL A 82 -0.52 -24.05 5.29
CA VAL A 82 -1.47 -23.29 4.47
C VAL A 82 -0.87 -22.97 3.10
N ASP A 83 0.38 -22.51 3.06
CA ASP A 83 1.10 -22.22 1.82
C ASP A 83 1.23 -23.47 0.92
N ALA A 84 1.47 -24.65 1.51
CA ALA A 84 1.50 -25.91 0.78
C ALA A 84 0.15 -26.27 0.16
N LEU A 85 -0.95 -26.13 0.90
CA LEU A 85 -2.30 -26.36 0.38
C LEU A 85 -2.66 -25.38 -0.74
N ILE A 86 -2.27 -24.10 -0.59
CA ILE A 86 -2.42 -23.10 -1.66
C ILE A 86 -1.63 -23.51 -2.90
N ALA A 87 -0.41 -24.02 -2.74
CA ALA A 87 0.41 -24.47 -3.87
C ALA A 87 -0.19 -25.70 -4.59
N GLU A 88 -0.78 -26.65 -3.85
CA GLU A 88 -1.50 -27.80 -4.41
C GLU A 88 -2.71 -27.36 -5.24
N GLU A 89 -3.50 -26.41 -4.73
CA GLU A 89 -4.62 -25.83 -5.49
C GLU A 89 -4.14 -25.01 -6.70
N GLN A 90 -3.06 -24.24 -6.54
CA GLN A 90 -2.44 -23.50 -7.65
C GLN A 90 -1.97 -24.41 -8.78
N ALA A 91 -1.45 -25.59 -8.45
CA ALA A 91 -1.05 -26.59 -9.45
C ALA A 91 -2.24 -27.17 -10.24
N THR A 92 -3.45 -27.11 -9.67
CA THR A 92 -4.68 -27.55 -10.32
C THR A 92 -5.20 -26.52 -11.33
N PHE A 93 -4.90 -25.23 -11.12
CA PHE A 93 -5.30 -24.17 -12.04
C PHE A 93 -4.43 -24.12 -13.30
N PRO A 94 -5.01 -23.80 -14.48
CA PRO A 94 -4.22 -23.59 -15.68
C PRO A 94 -3.32 -22.34 -15.50
N PRO A 95 -2.08 -22.38 -16.02
CA PRO A 95 -1.20 -21.22 -15.94
C PRO A 95 -1.82 -20.02 -16.64
N LEU A 96 -1.70 -18.85 -16.03
CA LEU A 96 -2.18 -17.60 -16.61
C LEU A 96 -1.42 -17.30 -17.91
N SER A 97 -2.13 -17.26 -19.03
CA SER A 97 -1.59 -16.79 -20.30
C SER A 97 -1.56 -15.26 -20.32
N SER A 98 -0.59 -14.68 -21.05
CA SER A 98 -0.49 -13.24 -21.31
C SER A 98 -1.71 -12.67 -22.04
N THR A 99 -2.56 -13.53 -22.62
CA THR A 99 -3.83 -13.17 -23.25
C THR A 99 -5.04 -13.26 -22.31
N SER A 100 -4.82 -13.59 -21.02
CA SER A 100 -5.93 -13.71 -20.08
C SER A 100 -6.58 -12.36 -19.80
N THR A 101 -7.91 -12.30 -19.84
CA THR A 101 -8.71 -11.09 -19.56
C THR A 101 -8.49 -10.52 -18.15
N ARG A 102 -7.85 -11.29 -17.26
CA ARG A 102 -7.50 -10.89 -15.90
C ARG A 102 -6.27 -9.99 -15.82
N LEU A 103 -5.40 -10.05 -16.83
CA LEU A 103 -4.20 -9.21 -16.91
C LEU A 103 -4.51 -7.98 -17.78
N PRO A 104 -3.96 -6.81 -17.44
CA PRO A 104 -4.01 -5.67 -18.35
C PRO A 104 -3.30 -6.03 -19.68
N PRO A 105 -3.71 -5.40 -20.79
CA PRO A 105 -3.02 -5.60 -22.06
C PRO A 105 -1.54 -5.28 -21.91
N VAL A 106 -0.69 -6.06 -22.59
CA VAL A 106 0.77 -5.87 -22.54
C VAL A 106 1.09 -4.45 -23.00
N PHE A 107 1.80 -3.70 -22.15
CA PHE A 107 2.24 -2.36 -22.48
C PHE A 107 3.28 -2.41 -23.60
N GLU A 108 2.96 -1.77 -24.73
CA GLU A 108 3.91 -1.62 -25.84
C GLU A 108 4.66 -0.29 -25.75
N PRO A 109 5.93 -0.30 -25.29
CA PRO A 109 6.72 0.92 -25.21
C PRO A 109 6.90 1.54 -26.59
N PHE A 110 6.84 2.87 -26.65
CA PHE A 110 7.06 3.64 -27.88
C PHE A 110 6.13 3.31 -29.05
N SER A 111 4.87 2.95 -28.76
CA SER A 111 3.82 2.71 -29.77
C SER A 111 3.71 3.81 -30.84
N THR A 112 3.97 5.08 -30.46
CA THR A 112 3.91 6.24 -31.37
C THR A 112 5.24 6.56 -32.06
N ARG A 113 6.37 5.95 -31.65
CA ARG A 113 7.71 6.29 -32.15
C ARG A 113 8.48 5.02 -32.54
N PRO A 114 8.38 4.59 -33.82
CA PRO A 114 9.04 3.37 -34.28
C PRO A 114 10.57 3.45 -34.15
N ASP A 115 11.16 4.64 -34.27
CA ASP A 115 12.60 4.86 -34.11
C ASP A 115 13.09 4.41 -32.73
N LEU A 116 12.37 4.79 -31.67
CA LEU A 116 12.74 4.42 -30.30
C LEU A 116 12.49 2.94 -30.02
N ARG A 117 11.49 2.33 -30.65
CA ARG A 117 11.24 0.89 -30.57
C ARG A 117 12.38 0.10 -31.21
N ALA A 118 12.84 0.51 -32.39
CA ALA A 118 13.97 -0.11 -33.06
C ALA A 118 15.27 -0.01 -32.24
N GLU A 119 15.49 1.12 -31.56
CA GLU A 119 16.62 1.30 -30.63
C GLU A 119 16.52 0.37 -29.42
N LEU A 120 15.32 0.22 -28.86
CA LEU A 120 15.06 -0.69 -27.73
C LEU A 120 15.32 -2.14 -28.15
N ASP A 121 14.80 -2.56 -29.31
CA ASP A 121 15.02 -3.90 -29.87
C ASP A 121 16.51 -4.16 -30.13
N ARG A 122 17.22 -3.15 -30.65
CA ARG A 122 18.68 -3.22 -30.84
C ARG A 122 19.41 -3.41 -29.51
N VAL A 123 19.09 -2.61 -28.49
CA VAL A 123 19.70 -2.72 -27.16
C VAL A 123 19.37 -4.07 -26.52
N ALA A 124 18.13 -4.55 -26.66
CA ALA A 124 17.71 -5.87 -26.18
C ALA A 124 18.49 -7.01 -26.85
N SER A 125 18.82 -6.86 -28.13
CA SER A 125 19.67 -7.80 -28.86
C SER A 125 21.17 -7.69 -28.54
N GLY A 126 21.57 -6.77 -27.65
CA GLY A 126 22.97 -6.56 -27.24
C GLY A 126 23.88 -5.97 -28.32
N LEU A 127 23.30 -5.44 -29.40
CA LEU A 127 24.05 -4.79 -30.47
C LEU A 127 24.62 -3.44 -29.97
N PRO A 128 25.89 -3.13 -30.27
CA PRO A 128 26.48 -1.85 -29.89
C PRO A 128 25.73 -0.67 -30.53
N SER A 129 25.78 0.49 -29.87
CA SER A 129 25.17 1.72 -30.39
C SER A 129 25.74 2.07 -31.77
N GLN A 130 24.87 2.31 -32.75
CA GLN A 130 25.28 2.70 -34.11
C GLN A 130 25.92 4.10 -34.14
N HIS A 131 25.52 4.96 -33.21
CA HIS A 131 26.03 6.32 -33.08
C HIS A 131 27.00 6.39 -31.90
N ALA A 132 28.30 6.21 -32.17
CA ALA A 132 29.32 6.61 -31.22
C ALA A 132 29.27 8.15 -31.10
N LEU A 133 29.33 8.66 -29.86
CA LEU A 133 29.55 10.09 -29.61
C LEU A 133 30.87 10.49 -30.26
N ASP A 134 30.80 11.32 -31.30
CA ASP A 134 31.98 11.85 -31.95
C ASP A 134 32.69 12.84 -31.00
N THR A 135 33.77 12.36 -30.40
CA THR A 135 34.64 13.16 -29.54
C THR A 135 35.66 13.97 -30.33
N GLN A 136 35.88 13.67 -31.62
CA GLN A 136 36.84 14.37 -32.46
C GLN A 136 36.37 15.78 -32.84
N ARG A 137 35.06 16.02 -32.79
CA ARG A 137 34.49 17.36 -32.98
C ARG A 137 34.99 18.41 -31.99
N TYR A 138 35.38 17.99 -30.78
CA TYR A 138 35.89 18.87 -29.73
C TYR A 138 37.42 18.93 -29.67
N THR A 139 38.11 18.12 -30.47
CA THR A 139 39.56 18.18 -30.62
C THR A 139 39.90 18.96 -31.88
N LEU A 140 41.10 19.52 -31.94
CA LEU A 140 41.58 20.29 -33.09
C LEU A 140 42.66 19.43 -33.78
N PRO A 141 42.29 18.33 -34.46
CA PRO A 141 43.26 17.44 -35.05
C PRO A 141 43.98 18.14 -36.20
N SER A 142 45.31 18.10 -36.19
CA SER A 142 46.09 18.43 -37.37
C SER A 142 45.84 17.39 -38.47
N PRO A 143 45.92 17.76 -39.77
CA PRO A 143 45.82 16.80 -40.87
C PRO A 143 46.81 15.64 -40.71
N ALA A 144 46.37 14.41 -40.97
CA ALA A 144 47.14 13.20 -40.68
C ALA A 144 48.46 13.12 -41.48
N ALA A 145 48.48 13.68 -42.69
CA ALA A 145 49.67 13.75 -43.55
C ALA A 145 50.55 14.98 -43.29
N GLY A 146 50.25 15.79 -42.26
CA GLY A 146 51.02 16.98 -41.93
C GLY A 146 51.11 17.95 -43.11
N VAL A 147 52.33 18.31 -43.50
CA VAL A 147 52.58 19.31 -44.57
C VAL A 147 52.13 18.80 -45.96
N ASP A 148 52.11 17.48 -46.17
CA ASP A 148 51.78 16.86 -47.46
C ASP A 148 50.27 16.57 -47.63
N ALA A 149 49.43 17.00 -46.67
CA ALA A 149 48.00 16.78 -46.72
C ALA A 149 47.30 17.57 -47.84
N PRO A 150 46.25 17.00 -48.46
CA PRO A 150 45.50 17.68 -49.52
C PRO A 150 44.85 18.97 -49.00
N THR A 151 44.69 19.96 -49.88
CA THR A 151 44.13 21.29 -49.54
C THR A 151 42.74 21.19 -48.89
N THR A 152 41.96 20.16 -49.23
CA THR A 152 40.63 19.90 -48.66
C THR A 152 40.70 19.53 -47.17
N GLU A 153 41.70 18.77 -46.74
CA GLU A 153 41.88 18.42 -45.32
C GLU A 153 42.28 19.66 -44.50
N TRP A 154 43.16 20.51 -45.05
CA TRP A 154 43.50 21.79 -44.44
C TRP A 154 42.30 22.74 -44.31
N GLN A 155 41.45 22.82 -45.34
CA GLN A 155 40.21 23.61 -45.28
C GLN A 155 39.28 23.10 -44.17
N SER A 156 39.07 21.78 -44.09
CA SER A 156 38.24 21.18 -43.04
C SER A 156 38.77 21.43 -41.62
N ALA A 157 40.10 21.45 -41.44
CA ALA A 157 40.74 21.76 -40.17
C ALA A 157 40.56 23.23 -39.79
N VAL A 158 40.66 24.16 -40.77
CA VAL A 158 40.41 25.59 -40.56
C VAL A 158 38.94 25.87 -40.21
N ASP A 159 38.01 25.25 -40.92
CA ASP A 159 36.58 25.38 -40.63
C ASP A 159 36.23 24.85 -39.23
N SER A 160 36.85 23.72 -38.84
CA SER A 160 36.72 23.16 -37.49
C SER A 160 37.30 24.11 -36.43
N ALA A 161 38.45 24.74 -36.69
CA ALA A 161 39.06 25.71 -35.79
C ALA A 161 38.19 26.97 -35.63
N HIS A 162 37.61 27.48 -36.72
CA HIS A 162 36.66 28.60 -36.69
C HIS A 162 35.40 28.25 -35.87
N ALA A 163 34.83 27.06 -36.08
CA ALA A 163 33.70 26.60 -35.30
C ALA A 163 34.03 26.51 -33.80
N GLN A 164 35.22 26.01 -33.44
CA GLN A 164 35.66 25.93 -32.04
C GLN A 164 35.89 27.31 -31.42
N LEU A 165 36.47 28.26 -32.16
CA LEU A 165 36.61 29.64 -31.70
C LEU A 165 35.24 30.28 -31.41
N ALA A 166 34.28 30.07 -32.32
CA ALA A 166 32.90 30.53 -32.11
C ALA A 166 32.27 29.89 -30.86
N HIS A 167 32.43 28.57 -30.67
CA HIS A 167 31.98 27.87 -29.47
C HIS A 167 32.62 28.42 -28.19
N MET A 168 33.92 28.73 -28.21
CA MET A 168 34.62 29.33 -27.06
C MET A 168 34.10 30.74 -26.76
N SER A 169 33.80 31.55 -27.79
CA SER A 169 33.16 32.85 -27.62
C SER A 169 31.78 32.74 -26.95
N VAL A 170 30.95 31.80 -27.40
CA VAL A 170 29.64 31.52 -26.77
C VAL A 170 29.81 31.02 -25.34
N ARG A 171 30.76 30.10 -25.10
CA ARG A 171 31.06 29.58 -23.76
C ARG A 171 31.48 30.69 -22.81
N LEU A 172 32.32 31.64 -23.26
CA LEU A 172 32.75 32.78 -22.45
C LEU A 172 31.54 33.63 -22.04
N LYS A 173 30.67 33.99 -23.01
CA LYS A 173 29.43 34.73 -22.74
C LYS A 173 28.52 34.00 -21.74
N ASN A 174 28.36 32.68 -21.90
CA ASN A 174 27.58 31.86 -20.97
C ASN A 174 28.19 31.82 -19.56
N ILE A 175 29.52 31.74 -19.45
CA ILE A 175 30.22 31.79 -18.16
C ILE A 175 30.06 33.17 -17.51
N GLU A 176 30.10 34.25 -18.28
CA GLU A 176 29.85 35.60 -17.76
C GLU A 176 28.42 35.74 -17.23
N LEU A 177 27.42 35.20 -17.94
CA LEU A 177 26.04 35.13 -17.46
C LEU A 177 25.93 34.28 -16.18
N LEU A 178 26.58 33.11 -16.15
CA LEU A 178 26.60 32.23 -14.98
C LEU A 178 27.28 32.89 -13.78
N LYS A 179 28.37 33.64 -13.98
CA LYS A 179 29.04 34.40 -12.91
C LYS A 179 28.12 35.47 -12.32
N LYS A 180 27.31 36.14 -13.16
CA LYS A 180 26.38 37.19 -12.72
C LYS A 180 25.15 36.63 -12.02
N TYR A 181 24.53 35.58 -12.56
CA TYR A 181 23.21 35.11 -12.11
C TYR A 181 23.20 33.72 -11.48
N GLY A 182 24.23 32.91 -11.68
CA GLY A 182 24.25 31.49 -11.29
C GLY A 182 24.06 31.27 -9.81
N ALA A 183 24.75 32.04 -8.95
CA ALA A 183 24.61 31.90 -7.50
C ALA A 183 23.18 32.19 -7.01
N ASN A 184 22.52 33.20 -7.59
CA ASN A 184 21.15 33.57 -7.20
C ASN A 184 20.12 32.57 -7.76
N ALA A 185 20.28 32.14 -9.01
CA ALA A 185 19.43 31.12 -9.62
C ALA A 185 19.53 29.78 -8.88
N TRP A 186 20.74 29.40 -8.44
CA TRP A 186 20.92 28.19 -7.64
C TRP A 186 20.22 28.28 -6.30
N ARG A 187 20.35 29.40 -5.58
CA ARG A 187 19.64 29.61 -4.30
C ARG A 187 18.13 29.54 -4.46
N LEU A 188 17.57 30.13 -5.52
CA LEU A 188 16.14 30.04 -5.81
C LEU A 188 15.70 28.60 -6.09
N SER A 189 16.48 27.85 -6.88
CA SER A 189 16.21 26.42 -7.12
C SER A 189 16.25 25.60 -5.84
N ASN A 190 17.21 25.85 -4.94
CA ASN A 190 17.24 25.19 -3.63
C ASN A 190 16.00 25.55 -2.80
N PHE A 191 15.58 26.82 -2.78
CA PHE A 191 14.37 27.23 -2.07
C PHE A 191 13.11 26.53 -2.61
N GLN A 192 12.98 26.41 -3.94
CA GLN A 192 11.89 25.67 -4.57
C GLN A 192 11.93 24.18 -4.20
N GLN A 193 13.10 23.55 -4.25
CA GLN A 193 13.26 22.14 -3.85
C GLN A 193 12.92 21.94 -2.37
N GLU A 194 13.32 22.86 -1.47
CA GLU A 194 12.94 22.80 -0.07
C GLU A 194 11.42 22.92 0.12
N GLN A 195 10.74 23.76 -0.67
CA GLN A 195 9.28 23.87 -0.65
C GLN A 195 8.62 22.58 -1.15
N ASP A 196 9.11 21.99 -2.24
CA ASP A 196 8.59 20.75 -2.80
C ASP A 196 8.73 19.59 -1.80
N ILE A 197 9.89 19.51 -1.12
CA ILE A 197 10.11 18.51 -0.07
C ILE A 197 9.09 18.68 1.06
N ARG A 198 8.82 19.91 1.51
CA ARG A 198 7.82 20.18 2.55
C ARG A 198 6.44 19.74 2.10
N LEU A 199 6.02 20.13 0.91
CA LEU A 199 4.72 19.77 0.36
C LEU A 199 4.54 18.25 0.26
N ILE A 200 5.54 17.53 -0.25
CA ILE A 200 5.49 16.06 -0.36
C ILE A 200 5.47 15.42 1.04
N SER A 201 6.22 15.97 2.00
CA SER A 201 6.22 15.46 3.38
C SER A 201 4.87 15.65 4.07
N GLU A 202 4.20 16.79 3.86
CA GLU A 202 2.87 17.07 4.39
C GLU A 202 1.83 16.12 3.78
N GLN A 203 1.90 15.88 2.46
CA GLN A 203 1.03 14.92 1.78
C GLN A 203 1.26 13.49 2.29
N LEU A 204 2.52 13.09 2.49
CA LEU A 204 2.88 11.80 3.05
C LEU A 204 2.28 11.62 4.45
N ASP A 205 2.41 12.63 5.31
CA ASP A 205 1.92 12.57 6.68
C ASP A 205 0.38 12.59 6.73
N ALA A 206 -0.29 13.31 5.82
CA ALA A 206 -1.73 13.23 5.65
C ALA A 206 -2.20 11.81 5.27
N VAL A 207 -1.58 11.20 4.24
CA VAL A 207 -1.92 9.83 3.81
C VAL A 207 -1.64 8.80 4.91
N LYS A 208 -0.56 8.97 5.67
CA LYS A 208 -0.27 8.13 6.85
C LYS A 208 -1.33 8.28 7.93
N ALA A 209 -1.77 9.51 8.21
CA ALA A 209 -2.82 9.76 9.20
C ALA A 209 -4.13 9.08 8.78
N GLU A 210 -4.56 9.26 7.53
CA GLU A 210 -5.74 8.58 6.96
C GLU A 210 -5.62 7.05 7.06
N THR A 211 -4.47 6.49 6.68
CA THR A 211 -4.21 5.05 6.76
C THR A 211 -4.28 4.55 8.21
N ASN A 212 -3.72 5.30 9.16
CA ASN A 212 -3.74 4.94 10.57
C ASN A 212 -5.15 5.00 11.14
N ASP A 213 -5.97 5.98 10.76
CA ASP A 213 -7.35 6.09 11.22
C ASP A 213 -8.21 4.95 10.65
N ILE A 214 -8.02 4.59 9.38
CA ILE A 214 -8.66 3.39 8.79
C ILE A 214 -8.23 2.13 9.55
N ASN A 215 -6.94 1.96 9.85
CA ASN A 215 -6.46 0.81 10.61
C ASN A 215 -7.02 0.76 12.03
N ARG A 216 -7.17 1.91 12.70
CA ARG A 216 -7.80 2.00 14.02
C ARG A 216 -9.28 1.59 13.99
N LEU A 217 -10.03 2.07 12.99
CA LEU A 217 -11.42 1.68 12.80
C LEU A 217 -11.54 0.18 12.53
N ARG A 218 -10.74 -0.36 11.60
CA ARG A 218 -10.68 -1.80 11.32
C ARG A 218 -10.36 -2.62 12.57
N GLN A 219 -9.38 -2.19 13.35
CA GLN A 219 -9.00 -2.89 14.58
C GLN A 219 -10.17 -2.92 15.57
N LYS A 220 -10.87 -1.80 15.78
CA LYS A 220 -12.03 -1.73 16.66
C LYS A 220 -13.13 -2.70 16.21
N ASP A 221 -13.49 -2.66 14.93
CA ASP A 221 -14.57 -3.48 14.38
C ASP A 221 -14.25 -4.97 14.47
N GLN A 222 -13.01 -5.36 14.15
CA GLN A 222 -12.56 -6.74 14.22
C GLN A 222 -12.49 -7.27 15.66
N LEU A 223 -12.04 -6.46 16.62
CA LEU A 223 -12.03 -6.85 18.03
C LEU A 223 -13.45 -7.00 18.59
N GLU A 224 -14.38 -6.12 18.19
CA GLU A 224 -15.78 -6.23 18.57
C GLU A 224 -16.41 -7.52 18.00
N ALA A 225 -16.23 -7.78 16.70
CA ALA A 225 -16.71 -9.00 16.06
C ALA A 225 -16.10 -10.26 16.68
N GLY A 226 -14.78 -10.29 16.88
CA GLY A 226 -14.07 -11.40 17.52
C GLY A 226 -14.57 -11.68 18.95
N SER A 227 -14.87 -10.64 19.73
CA SER A 227 -15.46 -10.81 21.07
C SER A 227 -16.85 -11.47 21.03
N LYS A 228 -17.68 -11.13 20.03
CA LYS A 228 -18.99 -11.75 19.81
C LYS A 228 -18.84 -13.22 19.38
N LEU A 229 -17.89 -13.52 18.50
CA LEU A 229 -17.58 -14.89 18.08
C LEU A 229 -17.13 -15.76 19.27
N ALA A 230 -16.20 -15.25 20.09
CA ALA A 230 -15.75 -15.97 21.30
C ALA A 230 -16.90 -16.22 22.30
N LEU A 231 -17.85 -15.29 22.42
CA LEU A 231 -19.05 -15.49 23.25
C LEU A 231 -19.96 -16.59 22.67
N LEU A 232 -20.19 -16.57 21.35
CA LEU A 232 -21.01 -17.56 20.66
C LEU A 232 -20.39 -18.94 20.72
N GLU A 233 -19.07 -19.06 20.59
CA GLU A 233 -18.33 -20.30 20.72
C GLU A 233 -18.46 -20.89 22.14
N LYS A 234 -18.31 -20.06 23.19
CA LYS A 234 -18.55 -20.49 24.57
C LYS A 234 -19.97 -20.98 24.78
N ARG A 235 -20.96 -20.22 24.31
CA ARG A 235 -22.37 -20.64 24.40
C ARG A 235 -22.63 -21.95 23.63
N TRP A 236 -22.00 -22.13 22.48
CA TRP A 236 -22.12 -23.34 21.68
C TRP A 236 -21.51 -24.55 22.39
N THR A 237 -20.30 -24.44 22.93
CA THR A 237 -19.67 -25.52 23.72
C THR A 237 -20.46 -25.85 25.00
N GLU A 238 -21.00 -24.84 25.69
CA GLU A 238 -21.89 -25.02 26.83
C GLU A 238 -23.18 -25.76 26.45
N LEU A 239 -23.80 -25.40 25.32
CA LEU A 239 -25.01 -26.07 24.83
C LEU A 239 -24.75 -27.53 24.46
N ILE A 240 -23.62 -27.82 23.82
CA ILE A 240 -23.21 -29.21 23.51
C ILE A 240 -22.99 -29.99 24.80
N SER A 241 -22.23 -29.43 25.75
CA SER A 241 -21.97 -30.04 27.05
C SER A 241 -23.27 -30.33 27.80
N ARG A 242 -24.20 -29.36 27.85
CA ARG A 242 -25.52 -29.53 28.48
C ARG A 242 -26.37 -30.57 27.75
N GLY A 243 -26.35 -30.60 26.42
CA GLY A 243 -27.03 -31.61 25.62
C GLY A 243 -26.54 -33.01 25.97
N LEU A 244 -25.23 -33.20 26.01
CA LEU A 244 -24.61 -34.47 26.38
C LEU A 244 -24.94 -34.87 27.83
N GLN A 245 -24.90 -33.93 28.77
CA GLN A 245 -25.27 -34.18 30.17
C GLN A 245 -26.74 -34.61 30.30
N LEU A 246 -27.65 -34.00 29.53
CA LEU A 246 -29.05 -34.39 29.50
C LEU A 246 -29.26 -35.79 28.89
N GLU A 247 -28.53 -36.13 27.83
CA GLU A 247 -28.58 -37.48 27.25
C GLU A 247 -28.10 -38.53 28.24
N VAL A 248 -26.97 -38.28 28.92
CA VAL A 248 -26.46 -39.17 29.97
C VAL A 248 -27.47 -39.31 31.11
N ALA A 249 -28.05 -38.21 31.60
CA ALA A 249 -29.07 -38.25 32.65
C ALA A 249 -30.34 -39.01 32.22
N ASN A 250 -30.75 -38.91 30.96
CA ASN A 250 -31.87 -39.68 30.44
C ASN A 250 -31.57 -41.19 30.39
N VAL A 251 -30.34 -41.58 30.03
CA VAL A 251 -29.93 -42.99 30.03
C VAL A 251 -29.92 -43.55 31.45
N THR A 252 -29.29 -42.86 32.40
CA THR A 252 -29.21 -43.33 33.79
C THR A 252 -30.61 -43.42 34.44
N THR A 253 -31.46 -42.41 34.25
CA THR A 253 -32.83 -42.44 34.79
C THR A 253 -33.68 -43.54 34.15
N ARG A 254 -33.48 -43.85 32.86
CA ARG A 254 -34.14 -44.99 32.20
C ARG A 254 -33.70 -46.33 32.81
N GLU A 255 -32.40 -46.51 33.02
CA GLU A 255 -31.84 -47.71 33.68
C GLU A 255 -32.40 -47.88 35.11
N GLU A 256 -32.47 -46.80 35.89
CA GLU A 256 -33.07 -46.80 37.23
C GLU A 256 -34.56 -47.17 37.19
N LEU A 257 -35.32 -46.59 36.25
CA LEU A 257 -36.74 -46.91 36.07
C LEU A 257 -36.96 -48.38 35.68
N GLU A 258 -36.12 -48.94 34.80
CA GLU A 258 -36.16 -50.35 34.46
C GLU A 258 -35.85 -51.24 35.67
N GLY A 259 -34.84 -50.88 36.46
CA GLY A 259 -34.50 -51.56 37.72
C GLY A 259 -35.66 -51.55 38.72
N LEU A 260 -36.31 -50.39 38.92
CA LEU A 260 -37.47 -50.25 39.80
C LEU A 260 -38.69 -51.01 39.28
N ARG A 261 -38.98 -50.96 37.97
CA ARG A 261 -40.04 -51.76 37.35
C ARG A 261 -39.79 -53.26 37.52
N GLY A 262 -38.53 -53.71 37.41
CA GLY A 262 -38.13 -55.09 37.70
C GLY A 262 -38.41 -55.49 39.16
N LYS A 263 -38.06 -54.63 40.13
CA LYS A 263 -38.36 -54.86 41.56
C LYS A 263 -39.87 -54.92 41.81
N LYS A 264 -40.64 -53.99 41.24
CA LYS A 264 -42.10 -53.98 41.35
C LYS A 264 -42.72 -55.29 40.85
N ARG A 265 -42.34 -55.75 39.64
CA ARG A 265 -42.80 -57.04 39.09
C ARG A 265 -42.48 -58.23 39.99
N ARG A 266 -41.29 -58.25 40.61
CA ARG A 266 -40.91 -59.31 41.56
C ARG A 266 -41.78 -59.29 42.82
N LEU A 267 -42.02 -58.11 43.38
CA LEU A 267 -42.88 -57.96 44.56
C LEU A 267 -44.34 -58.32 44.26
N GLU A 268 -44.86 -57.92 43.10
CA GLU A 268 -46.21 -58.32 42.63
C GLU A 268 -46.31 -59.84 42.45
N ALA A 269 -45.28 -60.48 41.89
CA ALA A 269 -45.24 -61.94 41.79
C ALA A 269 -45.17 -62.63 43.16
N GLN A 270 -44.47 -62.04 44.14
CA GLN A 270 -44.43 -62.55 45.51
C GLN A 270 -45.77 -62.38 46.25
N LEU A 271 -46.46 -61.25 46.04
CA LEU A 271 -47.80 -61.03 46.58
C LEU A 271 -48.81 -62.02 46.00
N GLY A 272 -48.79 -62.25 44.68
CA GLY A 272 -49.65 -63.24 44.04
C GLY A 272 -49.32 -64.70 44.36
N GLN A 273 -48.21 -64.98 45.04
CA GLN A 273 -47.88 -66.30 45.61
C GLN A 273 -48.39 -66.46 47.06
N LEU A 274 -48.76 -65.35 47.72
CA LEU A 274 -49.24 -65.32 49.10
C LEU A 274 -50.78 -65.23 49.20
N GLU A 275 -51.46 -64.96 48.09
CA GLU A 275 -52.92 -65.14 47.90
C GLU A 275 -53.23 -66.54 47.37
#